data_AF-A0A963VC13-F1
#
_entry.id   AF-A0A963VC13-F1
#
_cell.length_a   1.000
_cell.length_b   1.000
_cell.length_c   1.000
_cell.angle_alpha   90.00
_cell.angle_beta   90.00
_cell.angle_gamma   90.00
#
_symmetry.space_group_name_H-M   'P 1'
#
loop_
_entity.id
_entity.type
_entity.pdbx_description
1 polymer ?
#
loop_
_entity_poly.entity_id
_entity_poly.type
_entity_poly.pdbx_seq_one_letter_code
_entity_poly.pdbx_strand_id
1 'polypeptide(L)'
;HEKLRANMDRIPVGIPEPLIVGRGIDDVAILSLTLTPRPEAAGRVTANDLTRIARELRTEMAKIDNVGLTYIVGETTERLRIAPDPEKLALYGMTLQQLAGKVQGANAAFPAGRLRDGGDQIELTVGETLRSPEDIANLLLTTR
;
A
#
# COMPACT_ATOMS: atom_id res chain seq x y z
N HIS A 1 -25.25 -8.02 -7.09
CA HIS A 1 -24.39 -9.21 -6.90
C HIS A 1 -24.58 -10.26 -7.98
N GLU A 2 -25.78 -10.81 -8.16
CA GLU A 2 -26.03 -11.90 -9.12
C GLU A 2 -25.74 -11.54 -10.59
N LYS A 3 -26.20 -10.37 -11.06
CA LYS A 3 -25.92 -9.87 -12.42
C LYS A 3 -24.42 -9.72 -12.73
N LEU A 4 -23.62 -9.33 -11.73
CA LEU A 4 -22.18 -9.16 -11.90
C LEU A 4 -21.49 -10.53 -11.97
N ARG A 5 -21.87 -11.46 -11.09
CA ARG A 5 -21.38 -12.84 -11.10
C ARG A 5 -21.67 -13.55 -12.42
N ALA A 6 -22.86 -13.33 -12.99
CA ALA A 6 -23.26 -13.89 -14.27
C ALA A 6 -22.48 -13.35 -15.50
N ASN A 7 -21.64 -12.32 -15.32
CA ASN A 7 -20.81 -11.74 -16.38
C ASN A 7 -19.32 -11.72 -16.02
N MET A 8 -18.89 -12.49 -15.00
CA MET A 8 -17.47 -12.55 -14.60
C MET A 8 -16.58 -13.15 -15.69
N ASP A 9 -17.13 -14.00 -16.55
CA ASP A 9 -16.50 -14.57 -17.74
C ASP A 9 -16.10 -13.51 -18.78
N ARG A 10 -16.71 -12.32 -18.74
CA ARG A 10 -16.45 -11.22 -19.68
C ARG A 10 -15.37 -10.25 -19.18
N ILE A 11 -14.76 -10.51 -18.02
CA ILE A 11 -13.69 -9.66 -17.49
C ILE A 11 -12.43 -9.85 -18.34
N PRO A 12 -11.75 -8.76 -18.77
CA PRO A 12 -10.49 -8.89 -19.50
C PRO A 12 -9.42 -9.57 -18.66
N VAL A 13 -8.54 -10.32 -19.34
CA VAL A 13 -7.42 -10.99 -18.70
C VAL A 13 -6.51 -9.96 -18.01
N GLY A 14 -6.15 -10.25 -16.76
CA GLY A 14 -5.27 -9.39 -15.94
C GLY A 14 -5.99 -8.31 -15.15
N ILE A 15 -7.32 -8.19 -15.25
CA ILE A 15 -8.12 -7.30 -14.40
C ILE A 15 -8.58 -8.09 -13.16
N PRO A 16 -8.33 -7.59 -11.93
CA PRO A 16 -8.79 -8.24 -10.72
C PRO A 16 -10.32 -8.19 -10.60
N GLU A 17 -10.88 -9.01 -9.70
CA GLU A 17 -12.32 -8.99 -9.43
C GLU A 17 -12.79 -7.58 -9.02
N PRO A 18 -13.94 -7.12 -9.57
CA PRO A 18 -14.44 -5.79 -9.26
C PRO A 18 -14.91 -5.70 -7.80
N LEU A 19 -14.49 -4.64 -7.12
CA LEU A 19 -14.99 -4.30 -5.78
C LEU A 19 -16.42 -3.76 -5.89
N ILE A 20 -17.39 -4.50 -5.33
CA ILE A 20 -18.79 -4.06 -5.27
C ILE A 20 -18.99 -3.22 -4.00
N VAL A 21 -19.24 -1.92 -4.17
CA VAL A 21 -19.60 -1.02 -3.07
C VAL A 21 -21.07 -0.65 -3.23
N GLY A 22 -21.91 -1.07 -2.27
CA GLY A 22 -23.30 -0.64 -2.21
C GLY A 22 -23.37 0.85 -1.92
N ARG A 23 -24.08 1.61 -2.77
CA ARG A 23 -24.40 3.02 -2.58
C ARG A 23 -25.91 3.19 -2.68
N GLY A 24 -26.54 3.70 -1.63
CA GLY A 24 -27.92 4.16 -1.64
C GLY A 24 -28.04 5.54 -2.30
N ILE A 25 -29.25 5.89 -2.76
CA ILE A 25 -29.55 7.24 -3.26
C ILE A 25 -29.45 8.30 -2.15
N ASP A 26 -29.59 7.87 -0.89
CA ASP A 26 -29.53 8.72 0.30
C ASP A 26 -28.10 8.85 0.88
N ASP A 27 -27.09 8.23 0.27
CA ASP A 27 -25.68 8.26 0.72
C ASP A 27 -24.99 9.58 0.34
N VAL A 28 -25.64 10.71 0.63
CA VAL A 28 -25.11 12.06 0.45
C VAL A 28 -24.34 12.47 1.70
N ALA A 29 -23.14 13.02 1.51
CA ALA A 29 -22.33 13.50 2.63
C ALA A 29 -23.02 14.68 3.33
N ILE A 30 -23.38 14.50 4.60
CA ILE A 30 -23.94 15.57 5.45
C ILE A 30 -22.87 16.50 6.04
N LEU A 31 -21.60 16.07 6.02
CA LEU A 31 -20.44 16.81 6.50
C LEU A 31 -19.28 16.59 5.53
N SER A 32 -18.58 17.68 5.19
CA SER A 32 -17.33 17.64 4.43
C SER A 32 -16.24 18.38 5.20
N LEU A 33 -15.08 17.74 5.36
CA LEU A 33 -13.94 18.30 6.05
C LEU A 33 -12.77 18.40 5.06
N THR A 34 -12.16 19.56 4.95
CA THR A 34 -10.93 19.76 4.17
C THR A 34 -9.76 19.96 5.14
N LEU A 35 -8.75 19.11 5.03
CA LEU A 35 -7.54 19.22 5.83
C LEU A 35 -6.52 20.07 5.08
N THR A 36 -6.13 21.19 5.69
CA THR A 36 -5.07 22.08 5.18
C THR A 36 -4.07 22.36 6.28
N PRO A 37 -2.75 22.40 5.99
CA PRO A 37 -1.78 22.86 6.95
C PRO A 37 -2.00 24.35 7.23
N ARG A 38 -1.69 24.78 8.45
CA ARG A 38 -1.59 26.20 8.78
C ARG A 38 -0.43 26.84 8.00
N PRO A 39 -0.45 28.15 7.70
CA PRO A 39 0.60 28.81 6.94
C PRO A 39 2.01 28.56 7.48
N GLU A 40 2.18 28.63 8.80
CA GLU A 40 3.45 28.35 9.50
C GLU A 40 3.93 26.89 9.37
N ALA A 41 3.06 25.97 8.97
CA ALA A 41 3.37 24.56 8.79
C ALA A 41 3.38 24.11 7.32
N ALA A 42 3.06 25.00 6.37
CA ALA A 42 2.89 24.66 4.96
C ALA A 42 4.15 24.07 4.32
N GLY A 43 5.35 24.48 4.76
CA GLY A 43 6.62 23.95 4.25
C GLY A 43 7.05 22.60 4.82
N ARG A 44 6.41 22.12 5.90
CA ARG A 44 6.81 20.90 6.62
C ARG A 44 5.76 19.78 6.60
N VAL A 45 4.51 20.10 6.28
CA VAL A 45 3.42 19.13 6.19
C VAL A 45 3.21 18.79 4.73
N THR A 46 3.45 17.53 4.39
CA THR A 46 3.25 17.01 3.03
C THR A 46 1.82 16.52 2.81
N ALA A 47 1.45 16.25 1.55
CA ALA A 47 0.16 15.63 1.23
C ALA A 47 0.01 14.22 1.83
N ASN A 48 1.12 13.49 1.98
CA ASN A 48 1.14 12.19 2.67
C ASN A 48 0.82 12.35 4.16
N ASP A 49 1.37 13.38 4.82
CA ASP A 49 1.08 13.66 6.22
C ASP A 49 -0.40 13.97 6.43
N LEU A 50 -0.99 14.78 5.56
CA LEU A 50 -2.43 15.07 5.60
C LEU A 50 -3.26 13.81 5.39
N THR A 51 -2.84 12.92 4.49
CA THR A 51 -3.52 11.63 4.25
C THR A 51 -3.43 10.73 5.48
N ARG A 52 -2.28 10.68 6.17
CA ARG A 52 -2.11 9.93 7.42
C ARG A 52 -3.04 10.45 8.50
N ILE A 53 -3.10 11.77 8.69
CA ILE A 53 -4.02 12.42 9.63
C ILE A 53 -5.48 12.13 9.24
N ALA A 54 -5.83 12.21 7.95
CA ALA A 54 -7.19 11.90 7.46
C ALA A 54 -7.61 10.46 7.78
N ARG A 55 -6.71 9.48 7.63
CA ARG A 55 -6.98 8.07 7.94
C ARG A 55 -7.18 7.84 9.44
N GLU A 56 -6.40 8.51 10.27
CA GLU A 56 -6.55 8.47 11.73
C GLU A 56 -7.89 9.10 12.14
N LEU A 57 -8.19 10.30 11.63
CA LEU A 57 -9.48 10.98 11.86
C LEU A 57 -10.66 10.11 11.42
N ARG A 58 -10.59 9.49 10.23
CA ARG A 58 -11.64 8.57 9.76
C ARG A 58 -11.86 7.41 10.72
N THR A 59 -10.78 6.84 11.26
CA THR A 59 -10.86 5.74 12.23
C THR A 59 -11.54 6.18 13.51
N GLU A 60 -11.24 7.38 14.00
CA GLU A 60 -11.92 7.95 15.18
C GLU A 60 -13.38 8.30 14.91
N MET A 61 -13.70 8.87 13.73
CA MET A 61 -15.08 9.17 13.34
C MET A 61 -15.94 7.92 13.25
N ALA A 62 -15.38 6.80 12.79
CA ALA A 62 -16.09 5.53 12.69
C ALA A 62 -16.53 4.95 14.06
N LYS A 63 -15.99 5.46 15.18
CA LYS A 63 -16.38 5.05 16.53
C LYS A 63 -17.59 5.81 17.08
N ILE A 64 -18.01 6.90 16.43
CA ILE A 64 -19.12 7.72 16.90
C ILE A 64 -20.44 7.07 16.50
N ASP A 65 -21.38 7.00 17.44
CA ASP A 65 -22.72 6.47 17.19
C ASP A 65 -23.41 7.24 16.05
N ASN A 66 -24.11 6.50 15.18
CA ASN A 66 -24.82 7.01 14.01
C ASN A 66 -23.95 7.69 12.95
N VAL A 67 -22.63 7.46 12.93
CA VAL A 67 -21.79 7.79 11.76
C VAL A 67 -21.89 6.69 10.72
N GLY A 68 -22.36 7.07 9.53
CA GLY A 68 -22.44 6.20 8.36
C GLY A 68 -21.13 6.13 7.55
N LEU A 69 -21.26 5.84 6.26
CA LEU A 69 -20.13 5.72 5.33
C LEU A 69 -19.25 6.97 5.35
N THR A 70 -17.96 6.79 5.65
CA THR A 70 -16.95 7.86 5.59
C THR A 70 -15.87 7.50 4.58
N TYR A 71 -15.54 8.43 3.68
CA TYR A 71 -14.53 8.24 2.65
C TYR A 71 -13.61 9.45 2.58
N ILE A 72 -12.38 9.23 2.08
CA ILE A 72 -11.38 10.27 1.90
C ILE A 72 -11.21 10.49 0.40
N VAL A 73 -11.16 11.75 -0.02
CA VAL A 73 -10.94 12.15 -1.42
C VAL A 73 -9.56 12.76 -1.53
N GLY A 74 -8.81 12.40 -2.58
CA GLY A 74 -7.46 12.96 -2.82
C GLY A 74 -6.36 12.38 -1.94
N GLU A 75 -6.51 11.14 -1.48
CA GLU A 75 -5.47 10.45 -0.71
C GLU A 75 -4.16 10.35 -1.49
N THR A 76 -3.05 10.74 -0.86
CA THR A 76 -1.71 10.45 -1.35
C THR A 76 -1.14 9.29 -0.54
N THR A 77 -0.87 8.18 -1.23
CA THR A 77 -0.29 6.99 -0.61
C THR A 77 1.23 7.08 -0.59
N GLU A 78 1.82 6.70 0.53
CA GLU A 78 3.26 6.51 0.65
C GLU A 78 3.72 5.37 -0.26
N ARG A 79 4.70 5.66 -1.12
CA ARG A 79 5.31 4.69 -2.04
C ARG A 79 6.79 4.98 -2.19
N LEU A 80 7.62 3.95 -2.12
CA LEU A 80 9.03 4.02 -2.50
C LEU A 80 9.14 3.84 -4.01
N ARG A 81 9.55 4.89 -4.72
CA ARG A 81 9.74 4.87 -6.17
C ARG A 81 11.18 4.50 -6.51
N ILE A 82 11.35 3.38 -7.20
CA ILE A 82 12.65 2.94 -7.72
C ILE A 82 12.76 3.39 -9.17
N ALA A 83 13.71 4.26 -9.46
CA ALA A 83 13.98 4.79 -10.79
C ALA A 83 15.43 4.43 -11.20
N PRO A 84 15.65 3.24 -11.77
CA PRO A 84 16.99 2.80 -12.14
C PRO A 84 17.50 3.52 -13.39
N ASP A 85 18.81 3.71 -13.44
CA ASP A 85 19.53 4.24 -14.60
C ASP A 85 19.82 3.11 -15.61
N PRO A 86 19.20 3.12 -16.82
CA PRO A 86 19.38 2.06 -17.80
C PRO A 86 20.83 1.89 -18.27
N GLU A 87 21.61 2.98 -18.33
CA GLU A 87 23.00 2.93 -18.80
C GLU A 87 23.89 2.22 -17.78
N LYS A 88 23.68 2.51 -16.48
CA LYS A 88 24.38 1.79 -15.41
C LYS A 88 23.99 0.32 -15.37
N LEU A 89 22.70 0.01 -15.51
CA LEU A 89 22.24 -1.38 -15.58
C LEU A 89 22.94 -2.15 -16.71
N ALA A 90 23.01 -1.56 -17.90
CA ALA A 90 23.70 -2.15 -19.05
C ALA A 90 25.20 -2.35 -18.81
N LEU A 91 25.89 -1.37 -18.19
CA LEU A 91 27.30 -1.46 -17.85
C LEU A 91 27.61 -2.65 -16.93
N TYR A 92 26.72 -2.94 -15.99
CA TYR A 92 26.82 -4.07 -15.08
C TYR A 92 26.22 -5.37 -15.64
N GLY A 93 25.71 -5.38 -16.88
CA GLY A 93 25.08 -6.56 -17.48
C GLY A 93 23.76 -6.98 -16.84
N MET A 94 23.06 -6.05 -16.19
CA MET A 94 21.78 -6.29 -15.54
C MET A 94 20.62 -5.76 -16.39
N THR A 95 19.58 -6.57 -16.56
CA THR A 95 18.33 -6.14 -17.20
C THR A 95 17.38 -5.52 -16.18
N LEU A 96 16.46 -4.66 -16.64
CA LEU A 96 15.40 -4.12 -15.80
C LEU A 96 14.53 -5.21 -15.16
N GLN A 97 14.29 -6.30 -15.88
CA GLN A 97 13.49 -7.43 -15.39
C GLN A 97 14.21 -8.17 -14.25
N GLN A 98 15.54 -8.35 -14.35
CA GLN A 98 16.33 -8.93 -13.26
C GLN A 98 16.31 -8.02 -12.02
N LEU A 99 16.46 -6.71 -12.19
CA LEU A 99 16.34 -5.76 -11.07
C LEU A 99 14.95 -5.84 -10.42
N ALA A 100 13.88 -5.84 -11.22
CA ALA A 100 12.51 -5.95 -10.71
C ALA A 100 12.31 -7.24 -9.91
N GLY A 101 12.79 -8.37 -10.42
CA GLY A 101 12.73 -9.66 -9.71
C GLY A 101 13.53 -9.66 -8.40
N LYS A 102 14.70 -9.01 -8.36
CA LYS A 102 15.51 -8.87 -7.14
C LYS A 102 14.80 -8.03 -6.08
N VAL A 103 14.23 -6.89 -6.46
CA VAL A 103 13.45 -6.03 -5.56
C VAL A 103 12.22 -6.77 -5.04
N GLN A 104 11.49 -7.47 -5.91
CA GLN A 104 10.31 -8.25 -5.51
C GLN A 104 10.67 -9.37 -4.52
N GLY A 105 11.75 -10.12 -4.78
CA GLY A 105 12.22 -11.17 -3.89
C GLY A 105 12.72 -10.63 -2.55
N ALA A 106 13.34 -9.44 -2.55
CA ALA A 106 13.79 -8.77 -1.33
C ALA A 106 12.65 -8.15 -0.52
N ASN A 107 11.50 -7.87 -1.13
CA ASN A 107 10.31 -7.35 -0.46
C ASN A 107 9.32 -8.47 -0.08
N ALA A 108 9.81 -9.68 0.15
CA ALA A 108 9.01 -10.83 0.52
C ALA A 108 9.28 -11.24 1.97
N ALA A 109 8.24 -11.22 2.79
CA ALA A 109 8.24 -11.78 4.13
C ALA A 109 7.06 -12.75 4.28
N PHE A 110 7.32 -13.93 4.84
CA PHE A 110 6.28 -14.95 5.01
C PHE A 110 6.51 -15.79 6.28
N PRO A 111 5.44 -16.28 6.93
CA PRO A 111 5.56 -17.15 8.08
C PRO A 111 6.19 -18.48 7.65
N ALA A 112 7.24 -18.90 8.36
CA ALA A 112 7.97 -20.15 8.13
C ALA A 112 7.59 -21.27 9.11
N GLY A 113 6.66 -21.00 10.04
CA GLY A 113 6.12 -21.99 10.96
C GLY A 113 6.15 -21.53 12.40
N ARG A 114 5.97 -22.47 13.33
CA ARG A 114 5.96 -22.22 14.77
C ARG A 114 6.98 -23.11 15.45
N LEU A 115 7.91 -22.51 16.20
CA LEU A 115 8.89 -23.21 17.03
C LEU A 115 8.32 -23.36 18.44
N ARG A 116 8.60 -24.48 19.11
CA ARG A 116 8.35 -24.60 20.55
C ARG A 116 9.68 -24.56 21.29
N ASP A 117 9.77 -23.66 22.25
CA ASP A 117 10.93 -23.53 23.14
C ASP A 117 10.45 -23.18 24.55
N GLY A 118 10.98 -23.84 25.58
CA GLY A 118 10.64 -23.57 26.99
C GLY A 118 9.17 -23.72 27.40
N GLY A 119 8.29 -24.28 26.55
CA GLY A 119 6.83 -24.31 26.77
C GLY A 119 6.07 -23.22 26.03
N ASP A 120 6.78 -22.25 25.44
CA ASP A 120 6.22 -21.21 24.60
C ASP A 120 6.21 -21.63 23.12
N GLN A 121 5.28 -21.05 22.37
CA GLN A 121 5.15 -21.26 20.94
C GLN A 121 5.47 -19.95 20.21
N ILE A 122 6.59 -19.93 19.51
CA ILE A 122 7.14 -18.74 18.83
C ILE A 122 6.81 -18.85 17.34
N GLU A 123 6.22 -17.81 16.76
CA GLU A 123 6.02 -17.72 15.32
C GLU A 123 7.31 -17.27 14.62
N LEU A 124 7.78 -18.08 13.68
CA LEU A 124 8.97 -17.79 12.89
C LEU A 124 8.54 -17.14 11.57
N THR A 125 9.05 -15.93 11.30
CA THR A 125 8.89 -15.25 10.01
C THR A 125 10.23 -15.22 9.29
N VAL A 126 10.24 -15.50 7.98
CA VAL A 126 11.42 -15.44 7.13
C VAL A 126 11.28 -14.29 6.14
N GLY A 127 12.39 -13.59 5.92
CA GLY A 127 12.45 -12.41 5.07
C GLY A 127 12.05 -11.14 5.81
N GLU A 128 12.25 -10.01 5.15
CA GLU A 128 11.92 -8.67 5.64
C GLU A 128 11.33 -7.86 4.48
N THR A 129 10.40 -6.96 4.77
CA THR A 129 9.87 -6.04 3.77
C THR A 129 10.75 -4.80 3.67
N LEU A 130 10.90 -4.24 2.48
CA LEU A 130 11.66 -3.00 2.27
C LEU A 130 10.82 -1.83 2.81
N ARG A 131 11.34 -1.11 3.81
CA ARG A 131 10.60 -0.04 4.50
C ARG A 131 11.16 1.34 4.23
N SER A 132 12.44 1.42 3.88
CA SER A 132 13.15 2.68 3.69
C SER A 132 13.85 2.75 2.33
N PRO A 133 14.11 3.96 1.80
CA PRO A 133 15.00 4.15 0.65
C PRO A 133 16.38 3.52 0.87
N GLU A 134 16.88 3.53 2.10
CA GLU A 134 18.17 2.96 2.49
C GLU A 134 18.19 1.43 2.32
N ASP A 135 17.09 0.73 2.67
CA ASP A 135 16.98 -0.71 2.47
C ASP A 135 17.08 -1.08 1.00
N ILE A 136 16.46 -0.27 0.13
CA ILE A 136 16.50 -0.44 -1.33
C ILE A 136 17.92 -0.16 -1.85
N ALA A 137 18.56 0.90 -1.35
CA ALA A 137 19.90 1.30 -1.79
C ALA A 137 20.98 0.27 -1.42
N ASN A 138 20.81 -0.41 -0.29
CA ASN A 138 21.73 -1.45 0.18
C ASN A 138 21.43 -2.84 -0.38
N LEU A 139 20.44 -2.96 -1.27
CA LEU A 139 20.08 -4.25 -1.86
C LEU A 139 21.23 -4.80 -2.71
N LEU A 140 21.70 -5.99 -2.36
CA LEU A 140 22.75 -6.65 -3.13
C LEU A 140 22.23 -7.12 -4.48
N LEU A 141 22.74 -6.48 -5.54
CA LEU A 141 22.41 -6.79 -6.93
C LEU A 141 23.49 -7.71 -7.53
N THR A 142 23.20 -9.00 -7.64
CA THR A 142 24.08 -9.98 -8.30
C THR A 142 23.62 -10.28 -9.72
N THR A 143 24.55 -10.22 -10.67
CA THR A 143 24.41 -10.71 -12.04
C THR A 143 24.98 -12.13 -12.12
N ARG A 144 24.25 -13.05 -12.75
CA ARG A 144 24.74 -14.38 -13.11
C ARG A 144 24.74 -14.49 -14.62
#